data_AF-A0A2N5EJ61-F1
#
_entry.id   AF-A0A2N5EJ61-F1
#
_cell.length_a   1.000
_cell.length_b   1.000
_cell.length_c   1.000
_cell.angle_alpha   90.00
_cell.angle_beta   90.00
_cell.angle_gamma   90.00
#
_symmetry.space_group_name_H-M   'P 1'
#
loop_
_entity.id
_entity.type
_entity.pdbx_description
1 polymer ?
#
loop_
_entity_poly.entity_id
_entity_poly.type
_entity_poly.pdbx_seq_one_letter_code
_entity_poly.pdbx_strand_id
1 'polypeptide(L)' 'MDQDLKAHVALERVELIARLTTEGGCQERDREVALLMIADLARGMTFQDSQFQVIFSARPLES' A
#
# COMPACT_ATOMS: atom_id res chain seq x y z
N MET A 1 -5.81 6.96 18.95
CA MET A 1 -5.70 5.54 19.37
C MET A 1 -6.24 4.61 18.30
N ASP A 2 -7.54 4.66 17.93
CA ASP A 2 -8.08 3.79 16.86
C ASP A 2 -7.53 4.11 15.46
N GLN A 3 -7.28 5.38 15.16
CA GLN A 3 -6.77 5.80 13.85
C GLN A 3 -5.28 5.45 13.66
N ASP A 4 -4.47 5.58 14.72
CA ASP A 4 -3.07 5.14 14.75
C ASP A 4 -2.95 3.63 14.61
N LEU A 5 -3.79 2.89 15.35
CA LEU A 5 -3.84 1.43 15.26
C LEU A 5 -4.26 0.98 13.85
N LYS A 6 -5.25 1.66 13.25
CA LYS A 6 -5.69 1.39 11.88
C LYS A 6 -4.58 1.69 10.85
N ALA A 7 -3.83 2.78 11.03
CA ALA A 7 -2.71 3.13 10.16
C ALA A 7 -1.56 2.11 10.29
N HIS A 8 -1.26 1.67 11.51
CA HIS A 8 -0.23 0.66 11.77
C HIS A 8 -0.58 -0.68 11.11
N VAL A 9 -1.81 -1.17 11.32
CA VAL A 9 -2.29 -2.41 10.71
C VAL A 9 -2.31 -2.33 9.18
N ALA A 10 -2.66 -1.16 8.62
CA ALA A 10 -2.60 -0.97 7.18
C ALA A 10 -1.17 -1.00 6.65
N LEU A 11 -0.22 -0.39 7.37
CA LEU A 11 1.20 -0.41 7.00
C LEU A 11 1.77 -1.83 7.00
N GLU A 12 1.49 -2.62 8.04
CA GLU A 12 1.91 -4.03 8.10
C GLU A 12 1.34 -4.87 6.94
N ARG A 13 0.08 -4.61 6.55
CA ARG A 13 -0.55 -5.28 5.41
C ARG A 13 0.08 -4.86 4.08
N VAL A 14 0.39 -3.58 3.91
CA VAL A 14 1.09 -3.06 2.73
C VAL A 14 2.47 -3.71 2.60
N GLU A 15 3.23 -3.79 3.71
CA GLU A 15 4.53 -4.45 3.74
C GLU A 15 4.42 -5.93 3.33
N LEU A 16 3.47 -6.67 3.92
CA LEU A 16 3.27 -8.08 3.63
C LEU A 16 2.93 -8.31 2.14
N ILE A 17 2.02 -7.53 1.57
CA ILE A 17 1.64 -7.64 0.15
C ILE A 17 2.83 -7.31 -0.74
N ALA A 18 3.56 -6.22 -0.45
CA ALA A 18 4.76 -5.84 -1.20
C ALA A 18 5.78 -6.98 -1.18
N ARG A 19 6.08 -7.54 0.00
CA ARG A 19 7.05 -8.63 0.15
C ARG A 19 6.63 -9.89 -0.61
N LEU A 20 5.39 -10.32 -0.46
CA LEU A 20 4.87 -11.49 -1.19
C LEU A 20 4.89 -11.29 -2.71
N THR A 21 4.67 -10.06 -3.16
CA THR A 21 4.68 -9.70 -4.59
C THR A 21 6.11 -9.65 -5.16
N THR A 22 7.12 -9.32 -4.34
CA THR A 22 8.53 -9.27 -4.76
C THR A 22 9.27 -10.60 -4.60
N GLU A 23 8.98 -11.35 -3.54
CA GLU A 23 9.66 -12.62 -3.23
C GLU A 23 8.93 -13.85 -3.81
N GLY A 24 7.63 -13.72 -4.10
CA GLY A 24 6.82 -14.77 -4.70
C GLY A 24 6.93 -14.84 -6.22
N GLY A 25 6.56 -15.99 -6.78
CA GLY A 25 6.42 -16.21 -8.23
C GLY A 25 5.19 -15.51 -8.83
N CYS A 26 4.98 -14.22 -8.55
CA CYS A 26 3.87 -13.44 -9.09
C CYS A 26 4.10 -13.12 -10.57
N GLN A 27 3.07 -13.23 -11.41
CA GLN A 27 3.11 -12.75 -12.78
C GLN A 27 2.86 -11.25 -12.83
N GLU A 28 3.17 -10.59 -13.96
CA GLU A 28 2.99 -9.14 -14.13
C GLU A 28 1.58 -8.67 -13.75
N ARG A 29 0.56 -9.43 -14.17
CA ARG A 29 -0.84 -9.14 -13.83
C ARG A 29 -1.12 -9.23 -12.33
N ASP A 30 -0.50 -10.18 -11.62
CA ASP A 30 -0.64 -10.30 -10.17
C ASP A 30 -0.01 -9.10 -9.45
N ARG A 31 1.10 -8.57 -9.99
CA ARG A 31 1.75 -7.35 -9.47
C ARG A 31 0.85 -6.13 -9.61
N GLU A 32 0.17 -5.97 -10.75
CA GLU A 32 -0.80 -4.89 -10.94
C GLU A 32 -1.94 -4.96 -9.92
N VAL A 33 -2.49 -6.15 -9.67
CA VAL A 33 -3.54 -6.36 -8.68
C VAL A 33 -3.03 -6.09 -7.27
N ALA A 34 -1.80 -6.51 -6.94
CA ALA A 34 -1.16 -6.20 -5.66
C ALA A 34 -0.97 -4.69 -5.45
N LEU A 35 -0.55 -3.96 -6.47
CA LEU A 35 -0.41 -2.50 -6.42
C LEU A 35 -1.75 -1.79 -6.20
N LEU A 36 -2.83 -2.28 -6.83
CA LEU A 36 -4.18 -1.76 -6.59
C LEU A 36 -4.62 -2.01 -5.14
N MET A 37 -4.38 -3.21 -4.61
CA MET A 37 -4.69 -3.54 -3.21
C MET A 37 -3.91 -2.66 -2.22
N ILE A 38 -2.62 -2.41 -2.49
CA ILE A 38 -1.79 -1.50 -1.69
C ILE A 38 -2.36 -0.09 -1.74
N ALA A 39 -2.72 0.42 -2.93
CA ALA A 39 -3.27 1.76 -3.09
C ALA A 39 -4.61 1.93 -2.34
N ASP A 40 -5.47 0.92 -2.36
CA ASP A 40 -6.74 0.95 -1.63
C ASP A 40 -6.56 0.83 -0.11
N LEU A 41 -5.60 0.01 0.36
CA LEU A 41 -5.25 -0.05 1.77
C LEU A 41 -4.63 1.24 2.28
N ALA A 42 -3.82 1.90 1.47
CA ALA A 42 -3.18 3.17 1.79
C ALA A 42 -4.10 4.40 1.64
N ARG A 43 -5.28 4.23 1.04
CA ARG A 43 -6.14 5.34 0.67
C ARG A 43 -6.57 6.14 1.91
N GLY A 44 -6.32 7.44 1.87
CA GLY A 44 -6.68 8.36 2.95
C GLY A 44 -5.87 8.16 4.24
N MET A 45 -4.80 7.35 4.20
CA MET A 45 -3.88 7.18 5.30
C MET A 45 -2.69 8.12 5.15
N THR A 46 -2.18 8.63 6.26
CA THR A 46 -0.91 9.36 6.32
C THR A 46 0.08 8.47 7.03
N PHE A 47 1.02 7.89 6.29
CA PHE A 47 2.14 7.16 6.88
C PHE A 47 3.23 8.20 7.20
N GLN A 48 3.42 8.48 8.48
CA GLN A 48 4.47 9.36 8.97
C GLN A 48 5.44 8.52 9.79
N ASP A 49 6.68 8.45 9.33
CA ASP A 49 7.83 8.16 10.16
C ASP A 49 8.54 9.50 10.48
N SER A 50 9.35 9.55 11.53
CA SER A 50 10.11 10.77 11.88
C SER A 50 11.04 11.22 10.75
N GLN A 51 11.36 10.32 9.81
CA GLN A 51 12.30 10.57 8.72
C GLN A 51 11.65 10.79 7.35
N PHE A 52 10.41 10.32 7.11
CA PHE A 52 9.74 10.49 5.82
C PHE A 52 8.21 10.37 5.90
N GLN A 53 7.54 11.01 4.94
CA GLN A 53 6.09 10.94 4.76
C GLN A 53 5.78 10.41 3.36
N VAL A 54 4.97 9.35 3.27
CA VAL A 54 4.50 8.79 1.98
C VAL A 54 3.03 9.12 1.78
N ILE A 55 2.72 9.78 0.66
CA ILE A 55 1.35 10.12 0.27
C ILE A 55 1.03 9.38 -1.03
N PHE A 56 0.09 8.44 -0.96
CA PHE A 56 -0.40 7.73 -2.13
C PHE A 56 -1.49 8.55 -2.81
N SER A 57 -1.27 8.96 -4.06
CA SER A 57 -2.30 9.58 -4.91
C SER A 57 -2.48 8.76 -6.19
N ALA A 58 -3.62 8.10 -6.33
CA ALA A 58 -4.02 7.50 -7.60
C ALA A 58 -4.69 8.57 -8.46
N ARG A 59 -4.23 8.74 -9.71
CA ARG A 59 -4.95 9.50 -10.73
C ARG A 59 -5.69 8.53 -11.65
N PRO A 60 -6.91 8.84 -12.09
CA PRO A 60 -7.59 8.06 -13.12
C PRO A 60 -6.71 7.98 -14.37
N LEU A 61 -6.56 6.80 -14.95
CA LEU A 61 -5.98 6.64 -16.28
C LEU A 61 -7.02 7.15 -17.28
N GLU A 62 -6.82 8.36 -17.80
CA GLU A 62 -7.63 8.86 -18.92
C GLU A 62 -7.28 8.03 -20.17
N SER A 63 -8.31 7.43 -20.79
CA SER A 63 -8.22 6.57 -21.96
C SER A 63 -8.85 7.23 -23.18
#